data_AF-A0A6M8HLN9-F1
#
_entry.id   AF-A0A6M8HLN9-F1
#
_cell.length_a   1.000
_cell.length_b   1.000
_cell.length_c   1.000
_cell.angle_alpha   90.00
_cell.angle_beta   90.00
_cell.angle_gamma   90.00
#
_symmetry.space_group_name_H-M   'P 1'
#
loop_
_entity.id
_entity.type
_entity.pdbx_description
1 polymer ?
#
loop_
_entity_poly.entity_id
_entity_poly.type
_entity_poly.pdbx_seq_one_letter_code
_entity_poly.pdbx_strand_id
1 'polypeptide(L)'
;MLGIPERHRRNPHPAPGGSTRQPIMTAYRQRALACAAALQAGPLRPRDLRPVASDAGTILSRNVYGWFERVEPGVYRLVPMGEAAVANWLPGT
;
A
#
# COMPACT_ATOMS: atom_id res chain seq x y z
N MET A 1 38.27 7.83 -1.72
CA MET A 1 37.23 8.83 -1.38
C MET A 1 35.92 8.06 -1.31
N LEU A 2 35.43 7.81 -0.09
CA LEU A 2 34.42 6.79 0.20
C LEU A 2 33.02 7.24 -0.25
N GLY A 3 32.31 6.39 -0.98
CA GLY A 3 30.92 6.60 -1.38
C GLY A 3 29.98 6.64 -0.17
N ILE A 4 29.12 7.65 -0.14
CA ILE A 4 28.04 7.76 0.84
C ILE A 4 26.78 7.11 0.25
N PRO A 5 26.37 5.91 0.69
CA PRO A 5 25.04 5.42 0.36
C PRO A 5 23.99 6.27 1.09
N GLU A 6 23.06 6.80 0.31
CA GLU A 6 21.79 7.42 0.70
C GLU A 6 21.03 6.55 1.71
N ARG A 7 21.27 6.80 3.00
CA ARG A 7 20.48 6.21 4.08
C ARG A 7 19.15 6.96 4.23
N HIS A 8 18.20 6.75 3.32
CA HIS A 8 16.80 7.12 3.60
C HIS A 8 16.18 6.13 4.60
N ARG A 9 16.62 6.25 5.86
CA ARG A 9 15.93 5.71 7.03
C ARG A 9 15.69 6.85 8.00
N ARG A 10 14.47 7.38 7.97
CA ARG A 10 13.83 7.94 9.16
C ARG A 10 12.34 7.65 9.06
N ASN A 11 12.01 6.50 9.61
CA ASN A 11 10.71 6.15 10.15
C ASN A 11 10.56 6.89 11.49
N PRO A 12 9.62 7.84 11.64
CA PRO A 12 9.11 8.19 12.95
C PRO A 12 7.79 7.43 13.20
N HIS A 13 7.86 6.38 14.01
CA HIS A 13 6.72 5.91 14.80
C HIS A 13 7.03 6.19 16.27
N PRO A 14 6.03 6.29 17.17
CA PRO A 14 4.74 6.97 17.08
C PRO A 14 4.56 7.94 18.28
N ALA A 15 3.67 8.93 18.19
CA ALA A 15 3.23 9.65 19.39
C ALA A 15 2.16 8.82 20.13
N PRO A 16 2.34 8.45 21.42
CA PRO A 16 1.25 7.95 22.24
C PRO A 16 0.45 9.15 22.74
N GLY A 17 -0.60 9.52 22.02
CA GLY A 17 -1.42 10.67 22.38
C GLY A 17 -2.83 10.56 21.83
N GLY A 18 -3.79 10.27 22.71
CA GLY A 18 -5.18 10.67 22.53
C GLY A 18 -6.04 9.71 21.73
N SER A 19 -7.03 9.15 22.42
CA SER A 19 -8.20 8.48 21.84
C SER A 19 -8.84 9.27 20.69
N THR A 20 -9.55 8.55 19.81
CA THR A 20 -10.74 9.02 19.05
C THR A 20 -10.54 9.52 17.62
N ARG A 21 -10.50 8.57 16.68
CA ARG A 21 -11.18 8.56 15.35
C ARG A 21 -10.42 7.60 14.43
N GLN A 22 -10.57 6.28 14.63
CA GLN A 22 -10.28 5.39 13.52
C GLN A 22 -11.26 5.79 12.39
N PRO A 23 -10.77 6.25 11.23
CA PRO A 23 -11.66 6.64 10.14
C PRO A 23 -12.56 5.46 9.81
N ILE A 24 -13.87 5.71 9.63
CA ILE A 24 -14.81 4.67 9.23
C ILE A 24 -14.22 4.01 7.99
N MET A 25 -13.72 2.79 8.18
CA MET A 25 -13.01 2.07 7.15
C MET A 25 -14.06 1.61 6.14
N THR A 26 -14.09 2.24 4.98
CA THR A 26 -15.02 1.82 3.92
C THR A 26 -14.55 0.51 3.31
N ALA A 27 -15.49 -0.30 2.82
CA ALA A 27 -15.18 -1.56 2.14
C ALA A 27 -14.19 -1.36 0.97
N TYR A 28 -14.25 -0.21 0.29
CA TYR A 28 -13.28 0.15 -0.75
C TYR A 28 -11.86 0.30 -0.19
N ARG A 29 -11.69 1.03 0.92
CA ARG A 29 -10.36 1.23 1.53
C ARG A 29 -9.78 -0.08 2.05
N GLN A 30 -10.59 -0.97 2.64
CA GLN A 30 -10.14 -2.30 3.05
C GLN A 30 -9.61 -3.12 1.87
N ARG A 31 -10.37 -3.17 0.77
CA ARG A 31 -9.94 -3.88 -0.44
C ARG A 31 -8.67 -3.26 -1.04
N ALA A 32 -8.56 -1.93 -1.04
CA ALA A 32 -7.36 -1.24 -1.51
C ALA A 32 -6.13 -1.56 -0.66
N LEU A 33 -6.27 -1.58 0.66
CA LEU A 33 -5.20 -2.00 1.58
C LEU A 33 -4.83 -3.47 1.39
N ALA A 34 -5.81 -4.35 1.18
CA ALA A 34 -5.54 -5.77 0.93
C ALA A 34 -4.78 -5.99 -0.38
N CYS A 35 -5.17 -5.30 -1.46
CA CYS A 35 -4.41 -5.29 -2.71
C CYS A 35 -2.99 -4.74 -2.51
N ALA A 36 -2.85 -3.69 -1.71
CA ALA A 36 -1.56 -3.09 -1.41
C ALA A 36 -0.65 -4.06 -0.64
N ALA A 37 -1.17 -4.72 0.39
CA ALA A 37 -0.45 -5.74 1.15
C ALA A 37 0.03 -6.89 0.26
N ALA A 38 -0.81 -7.37 -0.66
CA ALA A 38 -0.41 -8.41 -1.61
C ALA A 38 0.72 -7.97 -2.57
N LEU A 39 0.75 -6.69 -2.93
CA LEU A 39 1.80 -6.10 -3.78
C LEU A 39 3.13 -5.85 -3.06
N GLN A 40 3.18 -5.94 -1.71
CA GLN A 40 4.45 -5.84 -0.96
C GLN A 40 5.39 -7.01 -1.27
N ALA A 41 4.84 -8.18 -1.62
CA ALA A 41 5.62 -9.34 -2.04
C ALA A 41 6.22 -9.18 -3.45
N GLY A 42 5.71 -8.23 -4.25
CA GLY A 42 6.20 -7.94 -5.59
C GLY A 42 5.11 -7.46 -6.55
N PRO A 43 5.48 -7.08 -7.79
CA PRO A 43 4.52 -6.64 -8.80
C PRO A 43 3.57 -7.76 -9.21
N LEU A 44 2.26 -7.48 -9.22
CA LEU A 44 1.21 -8.45 -9.56
C LEU A 44 0.26 -7.90 -10.61
N ARG A 45 -0.44 -8.80 -11.31
CA ARG A 45 -1.52 -8.42 -12.22
C ARG A 45 -2.85 -8.34 -11.46
N PRO A 46 -3.81 -7.52 -11.91
CA PRO A 46 -5.13 -7.46 -11.30
C PRO A 46 -5.86 -8.80 -11.20
N ARG A 47 -5.58 -9.72 -12.13
CA ARG A 47 -6.14 -11.08 -12.12
C ARG A 47 -5.64 -11.94 -10.96
N ASP A 48 -4.38 -11.76 -10.56
CA ASP A 48 -3.76 -12.48 -9.43
C ASP A 48 -4.23 -11.89 -8.09
N LEU A 49 -4.72 -10.65 -8.11
CA LEU A 49 -5.29 -9.95 -6.96
C LEU A 49 -6.81 -10.14 -6.80
N ARG A 50 -7.50 -10.76 -7.77
CA ARG A 50 -8.92 -11.13 -7.65
C ARG A 50 -9.29 -11.93 -6.39
N PRO A 51 -8.52 -12.94 -5.94
CA PRO A 51 -8.82 -13.64 -4.68
C PRO A 51 -8.75 -12.73 -3.45
N VAL A 52 -8.00 -11.63 -3.54
CA VAL A 52 -7.88 -10.62 -2.46
C VAL A 52 -9.02 -9.60 -2.55
N ALA A 53 -9.33 -9.14 -3.76
CA ALA A 53 -10.45 -8.24 -4.03
C ALA A 53 -11.02 -8.49 -5.43
N SER A 54 -12.31 -8.82 -5.52
CA SER A 54 -12.98 -9.04 -6.80
C SER A 54 -12.85 -7.85 -7.76
N ASP A 55 -12.82 -6.63 -7.22
CA ASP A 55 -12.69 -5.37 -7.96
C ASP A 55 -11.23 -4.87 -8.08
N ALA A 56 -10.22 -5.75 -7.89
CA ALA A 56 -8.81 -5.36 -7.89
C ALA A 56 -8.41 -4.52 -9.13
N GLY A 57 -8.90 -4.88 -10.32
CA GLY A 57 -8.66 -4.11 -11.53
C GLY A 57 -9.17 -2.67 -11.46
N THR A 58 -10.38 -2.47 -10.94
CA THR A 58 -10.96 -1.13 -10.74
C THR A 58 -10.19 -0.36 -9.67
N ILE A 59 -9.77 -1.01 -8.59
CA ILE A 59 -8.99 -0.39 -7.51
C ILE A 59 -7.64 0.12 -8.04
N LEU A 60 -6.89 -0.74 -8.72
CA LEU A 60 -5.56 -0.42 -9.25
C LEU A 60 -5.62 0.62 -10.37
N SER A 61 -6.64 0.54 -11.23
CA SER A 61 -6.84 1.49 -12.33
C SER A 61 -7.27 2.86 -11.82
N ARG A 62 -8.22 2.92 -10.87
CA ARG A 62 -8.65 4.19 -10.27
C ARG A 62 -7.55 4.85 -9.46
N ASN A 63 -6.69 4.05 -8.82
CA ASN A 63 -5.55 4.50 -8.03
C ASN A 63 -5.85 5.75 -7.18
N VAL A 64 -7.02 5.78 -6.52
CA VAL A 64 -7.57 6.99 -5.86
C VAL A 64 -6.59 7.59 -4.86
N TYR A 65 -5.80 6.73 -4.22
CA TYR A 65 -4.83 7.10 -3.18
C TYR A 65 -3.40 7.27 -3.70
N GLY A 66 -3.13 7.00 -4.98
CA GLY A 66 -1.77 7.04 -5.54
C GLY A 66 -0.84 5.96 -4.99
N TRP A 67 -1.37 4.84 -4.49
CA TRP A 67 -0.58 3.75 -3.90
C TRP A 67 0.01 2.79 -4.91
N PHE A 68 -0.52 2.77 -6.12
CA PHE A 68 -0.15 1.81 -7.15
C PHE A 68 0.52 2.50 -8.33
N GLU A 69 1.51 1.83 -8.93
CA GLU A 69 2.15 2.27 -10.16
C GLU A 69 2.13 1.13 -11.18
N ARG A 70 1.82 1.45 -12.44
CA ARG A 70 1.85 0.48 -13.52
C ARG A 70 3.26 0.41 -14.09
N VAL A 71 3.95 -0.70 -13.84
CA VAL A 71 5.32 -0.94 -14.36
C VAL A 71 5.34 -1.60 -15.72
N GLU A 72 4.34 -2.42 -16.01
CA GLU A 72 4.21 -3.12 -17.29
C GLU A 72 2.74 -3.16 -17.72
N PRO A 73 2.42 -3.51 -18.98
CA PRO A 73 1.05 -3.70 -19.40
C PRO A 73 0.28 -4.71 -18.54
N GLY A 74 -0.59 -4.18 -17.67
CA GLY A 74 -1.43 -4.96 -16.76
C GLY A 74 -0.69 -5.49 -15.53
N VAL A 75 0.52 -5.01 -15.22
CA VAL A 75 1.25 -5.32 -13.99
C VAL A 75 1.38 -4.04 -13.17
N TYR A 76 1.05 -4.14 -11.89
CA TYR A 76 1.11 -3.04 -10.95
C TYR A 76 2.09 -3.38 -9.84
N ARG A 77 2.77 -2.37 -9.31
CA ARG A 77 3.58 -2.44 -8.10
C ARG A 77 3.03 -1.50 -7.04
N LEU A 78 3.42 -1.75 -5.80
CA LEU A 78 3.23 -0.77 -4.73
C LEU A 78 4.36 0.29 -4.78
N VAL A 79 3.97 1.54 -4.59
CA VAL A 79 4.93 2.65 -4.41
C VAL A 79 5.18 2.91 -2.92
N PRO A 80 6.25 3.64 -2.54
CA PRO A 80 6.58 3.89 -1.12
C PRO A 80 5.44 4.50 -0.30
N MET A 81 4.58 5.32 -0.92
CA MET A 81 3.41 5.90 -0.28
C MET A 81 2.34 4.84 0.08
N GLY A 82 2.19 3.81 -0.76
CA GLY A 82 1.34 2.65 -0.49
C GLY A 82 1.91 1.75 0.61
N GLU A 83 3.23 1.50 0.59
CA GLU A 83 3.93 0.75 1.65
C GLU A 83 3.71 1.39 3.03
N ALA A 84 3.91 2.71 3.12
CA ALA A 84 3.67 3.46 4.35
C ALA A 84 2.21 3.40 4.80
N ALA A 85 1.26 3.42 3.86
CA ALA A 85 -0.15 3.24 4.18
C ALA A 85 -0.42 1.85 4.75
N VAL A 86 0.06 0.78 4.10
CA VAL A 86 -0.13 -0.59 4.62
C VAL A 86 0.46 -0.72 6.03
N ALA A 87 1.67 -0.22 6.27
CA ALA A 87 2.30 -0.25 7.59
C ALA A 87 1.55 0.57 8.65
N ASN A 88 0.96 1.71 8.29
CA ASN A 88 0.18 2.54 9.20
C ASN A 88 -1.17 1.92 9.57
N TRP A 89 -1.77 1.14 8.66
CA TRP A 89 -3.15 0.66 8.79
C TRP A 89 -3.26 -0.82 9.20
N LEU A 90 -2.26 -1.64 8.92
CA LEU A 90 -2.14 -3.02 9.40
C LEU A 90 -0.99 -3.08 10.42
N PRO A 91 -1.18 -2.58 11.66
CA PRO A 91 -0.21 -2.84 12.73
C PRO A 91 -0.15 -4.36 12.90
N GLY A 92 1.08 -4.92 12.84
CA GLY A 92 1.33 -6.34 12.59
C GLY A 92 0.43 -7.31 13.35
N THR A 93 -0.08 -8.30 12.59
CA THR A 93 -0.40 -9.63 13.12
C THR A 93 0.89 -10.42 13.27
#